data_AF-A0A316M087-F1
#
_entry.id   AF-A0A316M087-F1
#
_cell.length_a   1.000
_cell.length_b   1.000
_cell.length_c   1.000
_cell.angle_alpha   90.00
_cell.angle_beta   90.00
_cell.angle_gamma   90.00
#
_symmetry.space_group_name_H-M   'P 1'
#
loop_
_entity.id
_entity.type
_entity.pdbx_description
1 polymer ?
#
loop_
_entity_poly.entity_id
_entity_poly.type
_entity_poly.pdbx_seq_one_letter_code
_entity_poly.pdbx_strand_id
1 'polypeptide(L)' 'MLKSNESITITGESKIGDKVVVSMVASITTDGGNYPNSSNTVLDKELYAANIEACQADIAAFNTKVFEKQKQILGG' A
#
# COMPACT_ATOMS: atom_id res chain seq x y z
N MET A 1 32.32 -6.65 0.17
CA MET A 1 31.46 -5.85 -0.72
C MET A 1 30.13 -5.66 -0.01
N LEU A 2 29.68 -4.42 0.19
CA LEU A 2 28.37 -4.16 0.79
C LEU A 2 27.30 -4.54 -0.24
N LYS A 3 26.49 -5.56 0.03
CA LYS A 3 25.25 -5.78 -0.73
C LYS A 3 24.24 -4.77 -0.19
N SER A 4 24.05 -3.68 -0.93
CA SER A 4 22.97 -2.74 -0.67
C SER A 4 21.72 -3.27 -1.37
N ASN A 5 20.75 -3.71 -0.59
CA ASN A 5 19.41 -4.01 -1.06
C ASN A 5 18.55 -2.77 -0.80
N GLU A 6 18.06 -2.13 -1.86
CA GLU A 6 17.12 -1.02 -1.71
C GLU A 6 15.68 -1.54 -1.76
N SER A 7 14.86 -1.06 -0.83
CA SER A 7 13.44 -1.38 -0.77
C SER A 7 12.67 -0.11 -0.44
N ILE A 8 11.59 0.13 -1.16
CA ILE A 8 10.69 1.24 -0.95
C ILE A 8 9.46 0.72 -0.23
N THR A 9 9.20 1.23 0.96
CA THR A 9 7.95 0.97 1.67
C THR A 9 7.03 2.17 1.51
N ILE A 10 5.81 1.91 1.05
CA ILE A 10 4.74 2.89 0.90
C ILE A 10 3.68 2.53 1.93
N THR A 11 3.30 3.47 2.78
CA THR A 11 2.23 3.30 3.77
C THR A 11 1.09 4.25 3.45
N GLY A 12 -0.13 3.77 3.55
CA GLY A 12 -1.36 4.52 3.39
C GLY A 12 -2.28 4.26 4.58
N GLU A 13 -3.08 5.26 4.94
CA GLU A 13 -4.09 5.13 5.98
C GLU A 13 -5.38 5.72 5.43
N SER A 14 -6.46 4.94 5.43
CA SER A 14 -7.80 5.44 5.16
C SER A 14 -8.40 5.90 6.48
N LYS A 15 -8.64 7.20 6.58
CA LYS A 15 -9.23 7.86 7.75
C LYS A 15 -10.63 8.31 7.41
N ILE A 16 -11.59 7.94 8.24
CA ILE A 16 -12.97 8.41 8.16
C ILE A 16 -13.24 9.17 9.46
N GLY A 17 -13.32 10.50 9.34
CA GLY A 17 -13.25 11.39 10.50
C GLY A 17 -11.86 11.30 11.16
N ASP A 18 -11.83 11.08 12.47
CA ASP A 18 -10.60 10.99 13.26
C ASP A 18 -10.08 9.56 13.46
N LYS A 19 -10.75 8.56 12.87
CA LYS A 19 -10.39 7.14 13.03
C LYS A 19 -9.72 6.58 11.78
N VAL A 20 -8.62 5.85 11.97
CA VAL A 20 -8.02 5.03 10.92
C VAL A 20 -8.84 3.75 10.78
N VAL A 21 -9.43 3.58 9.61
CA VAL A 21 -10.31 2.45 9.29
C VAL A 21 -9.54 1.34 8.61
N VAL A 22 -8.65 1.70 7.69
CA VAL A 22 -7.81 0.76 6.95
C VAL A 22 -6.37 1.26 6.96
N SER A 23 -5.45 0.39 7.33
CA SER A 23 -4.02 0.60 7.14
C SER A 23 -3.56 -0.18 5.92
N MET A 24 -2.78 0.46 5.07
CA MET A 24 -2.26 -0.11 3.83
C MET A 24 -0.75 0.01 3.85
N VAL A 25 -0.06 -1.06 3.53
CA VAL A 25 1.39 -1.08 3.41
C VAL A 25 1.78 -1.84 2.16
N ALA A 26 2.72 -1.29 1.41
CA ALA A 26 3.29 -1.94 0.25
C ALA A 26 4.80 -1.84 0.31
N SER A 27 5.46 -2.92 -0.06
CA SER A 27 6.92 -3.01 -0.08
C SER A 27 7.35 -3.34 -1.50
N ILE A 28 8.20 -2.51 -2.08
CA ILE A 28 8.75 -2.69 -3.42
C ILE A 28 10.25 -2.85 -3.29
N THR A 29 10.75 -4.06 -3.48
CA THR A 29 12.19 -4.36 -3.50
C THR A 29 12.75 -4.14 -4.90
N THR A 30 13.92 -3.49 -4.97
CA THR A 30 14.64 -3.27 -6.25
C THR A 30 15.58 -4.43 -6.60
N ASP A 31 15.84 -5.32 -5.63
CA ASP A 31 16.67 -6.50 -5.84
C ASP A 31 15.88 -7.62 -6.54
N GLY A 32 16.49 -8.22 -7.57
CA GLY A 32 15.87 -9.18 -8.49
C GLY A 32 15.43 -10.52 -7.86
N GLY A 33 15.56 -10.68 -6.54
CA GLY A 33 15.14 -11.85 -5.79
C GLY A 33 13.76 -11.74 -5.12
N ASN A 34 13.22 -10.53 -4.91
CA ASN A 34 11.98 -10.34 -4.16
C ASN A 34 10.90 -9.62 -4.97
N TYR A 35 9.69 -10.18 -4.93
CA TYR A 35 8.51 -9.58 -5.55
C TYR A 35 7.94 -8.47 -4.68
N PRO A 36 7.37 -7.41 -5.29
CA PRO A 36 6.66 -6.40 -4.53
C PRO A 36 5.47 -7.03 -3.80
N ASN A 37 5.22 -6.57 -2.58
CA ASN A 37 4.06 -6.97 -1.79
C ASN A 37 3.18 -5.75 -1.49
N SER A 38 1.88 -6.01 -1.31
CA SER A 38 0.95 -5.07 -0.72
C SER A 38 0.06 -5.81 0.28
N SER A 39 -0.28 -5.14 1.36
CA SER A 39 -1.07 -5.68 2.46
C SER A 39 -1.97 -4.58 3.00
N ASN A 40 -3.24 -4.90 3.13
CA ASN A 40 -4.26 -3.98 3.65
C ASN A 40 -4.86 -4.62 4.90
N THR A 41 -4.87 -3.90 6.01
CA THR A 41 -5.42 -4.32 7.29
C THR A 41 -6.59 -3.44 7.64
N VAL A 42 -7.77 -4.02 7.74
CA VAL A 42 -8.96 -3.34 8.25
C VAL A 42 -8.87 -3.30 9.77
N LEU A 43 -8.78 -2.09 10.33
CA LEU A 43 -8.68 -1.84 11.77
C LEU A 43 -10.06 -1.69 12.41
N ASP A 44 -11.01 -1.10 11.68
CA ASP A 44 -12.38 -0.88 12.17
C ASP A 44 -13.40 -1.43 11.15
N LYS A 45 -13.94 -2.62 11.44
CA LYS A 45 -14.86 -3.32 10.54
C LYS A 45 -16.21 -2.61 10.42
N GLU A 46 -16.70 -1.97 11.49
CA GLU A 46 -18.01 -1.32 11.50
C GLU A 46 -17.97 -0.05 10.65
N LEU A 47 -16.93 0.76 10.85
CA LEU A 47 -16.74 1.97 10.05
C LEU A 47 -16.40 1.64 8.60
N TYR A 48 -15.61 0.58 8.37
CA TYR A 48 -15.33 0.06 7.03
C TYR A 48 -16.61 -0.34 6.33
N ALA A 49 -17.46 -1.17 6.95
CA ALA A 49 -18.72 -1.61 6.35
C ALA A 49 -19.66 -0.44 6.05
N ALA A 50 -19.71 0.57 6.92
CA ALA A 50 -20.51 1.77 6.71
C ALA A 50 -19.98 2.69 5.60
N ASN A 51 -18.67 2.63 5.30
CA ASN A 51 -17.99 3.50 4.33
C ASN A 51 -17.18 2.68 3.31
N ILE A 52 -17.71 1.52 2.91
CA ILE A 52 -16.98 0.53 2.09
C ILE A 52 -16.52 1.15 0.79
N GLU A 53 -17.34 1.99 0.15
CA GLU A 53 -17.02 2.63 -1.13
C GLU A 53 -15.84 3.61 -1.00
N ALA A 54 -15.83 4.43 0.05
CA ALA A 54 -14.74 5.36 0.33
C ALA A 54 -13.43 4.61 0.64
N CYS A 55 -13.50 3.59 1.50
CA CYS A 55 -12.34 2.77 1.82
C CYS A 55 -11.81 2.04 0.59
N GLN A 56 -12.68 1.52 -0.28
CA GLN A 56 -12.29 0.88 -1.54
C GLN A 56 -11.64 1.89 -2.50
N ALA A 57 -12.16 3.11 -2.59
CA ALA A 57 -11.57 4.17 -3.40
C ALA A 57 -10.17 4.53 -2.90
N ASP A 58 -9.98 4.67 -1.59
CA ASP A 58 -8.66 4.93 -0.98
C ASP A 58 -7.67 3.78 -1.23
N ILE A 59 -8.12 2.53 -1.06
CA ILE A 59 -7.31 1.34 -1.34
C ILE A 59 -6.93 1.29 -2.83
N ALA A 60 -7.86 1.59 -3.73
CA ALA A 60 -7.61 1.61 -5.16
C ALA A 60 -6.60 2.72 -5.54
N ALA A 61 -6.74 3.92 -4.96
CA ALA A 61 -5.81 5.02 -5.15
C ALA A 61 -4.41 4.70 -4.62
N PHE A 62 -4.33 4.06 -3.45
CA PHE A 62 -3.08 3.57 -2.88
C PHE A 62 -2.43 2.53 -3.79
N ASN A 63 -3.17 1.50 -4.20
CA ASN A 63 -2.68 0.47 -5.11
C ASN A 63 -2.22 1.05 -6.44
N THR A 64 -2.93 2.04 -6.98
CA THR A 64 -2.53 2.72 -8.23
C THR A 64 -1.17 3.39 -8.08
N LYS A 65 -0.94 4.14 -6.98
CA LYS A 65 0.37 4.74 -6.69
C LYS A 65 1.46 3.68 -6.50
N VAL A 66 1.14 2.58 -5.83
CA VAL A 66 2.04 1.44 -5.65
C VAL A 66 2.40 0.84 -7.00
N PHE A 67 1.44 0.62 -7.91
CA PHE A 67 1.69 0.10 -9.25
C PHE A 67 2.51 1.06 -10.12
N GLU A 68 2.23 2.36 -10.06
CA GLU A 68 3.07 3.36 -10.74
C GLU A 68 4.52 3.32 -10.25
N LYS A 69 4.72 3.19 -8.92
CA LYS A 69 6.05 3.04 -8.34
C LYS A 69 6.70 1.72 -8.71
N GLN A 70 5.96 0.61 -8.70
CA GLN A 70 6.44 -0.67 -9.17
C GLN A 70 6.89 -0.59 -10.63
N LYS A 71 6.11 0.06 -11.50
CA LYS A 71 6.48 0.27 -12.90
C LYS A 71 7.74 1.12 -13.06
N GLN A 72 7.88 2.20 -12.27
CA GLN A 72 9.10 3.03 -12.28
C GLN A 72 10.35 2.23 -11.86
N ILE A 73 10.20 1.32 -10.90
CA ILE A 73 11.32 0.59 -10.28
C ILE A 73 11.67 -0.70 -11.03
N LEU A 74 10.67 -1.46 -11.45
CA LEU A 74 10.84 -2.77 -12.09
C LEU A 74 10.98 -2.67 -13.63
N GLY A 75 10.93 -1.46 -14.19
CA GLY A 75 11.14 -1.21 -15.61
C GLY A 75 9.84 -1.20 -16.41
N GLY A 76 9.35 0.01 -16.69
CA GLY A 76 8.49 0.27 -17.85
C GLY A 76 9.31 0.32 -19.14
#